data_AF-A0A6P0S200-F1
#
_entry.id   AF-A0A6P0S200-F1
#
_cell.length_a   1.000
_cell.length_b   1.000
_cell.length_c   1.000
_cell.angle_alpha   90.00
_cell.angle_beta   90.00
_cell.angle_gamma   90.00
#
_symmetry.space_group_name_H-M   'P 1'
#
loop_
_entity.id
_entity.type
_entity.pdbx_description
1 polymer ?
#
loop_
_entity_poly.entity_id
_entity_poly.type
_entity_poly.pdbx_seq_one_letter_code
_entity_poly.pdbx_strand_id
1 'polypeptide(L)' 'VMALATETLERRFDNAFGVSRTETERNERLSQRNQQFERALAELGEGFALDDQIRQERDYFERLLRENGIDPWGLPENEE' A
#
# COMPACT_ATOMS: atom_id res chain seq x y z
N VAL A 1 -6.99 -13.85 2.04
CA VAL A 1 -7.17 -14.52 3.36
C VAL A 1 -7.89 -13.63 4.37
N MET A 2 -7.51 -12.36 4.53
CA MET A 2 -8.13 -11.43 5.51
C MET A 2 -9.64 -11.25 5.35
N ALA A 3 -10.14 -11.05 4.13
CA ALA A 3 -11.59 -10.88 3.90
C ALA A 3 -12.45 -12.06 4.37
N LEU A 4 -11.95 -13.29 4.18
CA LEU A 4 -12.63 -14.51 4.64
C LEU A 4 -12.54 -14.67 6.17
N ALA A 5 -11.43 -14.27 6.77
CA ALA A 5 -11.28 -14.26 8.23
C ALA A 5 -12.25 -13.26 8.88
N THR A 6 -12.39 -12.06 8.30
CA THR A 6 -13.38 -11.07 8.75
C THR A 6 -14.81 -11.59 8.60
N GLU A 7 -15.15 -12.20 7.45
CA GLU A 7 -16.48 -12.82 7.24
C GLU A 7 -16.79 -13.89 8.30
N THR A 8 -15.80 -14.72 8.62
CA THR A 8 -15.95 -15.78 9.62
C THR A 8 -16.24 -15.20 11.01
N LEU A 9 -15.58 -14.10 11.39
CA LEU A 9 -15.83 -13.40 12.65
C LEU A 9 -17.20 -12.73 12.67
N GLU A 10 -17.60 -12.07 11.57
CA GLU A 10 -18.91 -11.43 11.43
C GLU A 10 -20.05 -12.46 11.51
N ARG A 11 -19.90 -13.65 10.90
CA ARG A 11 -20.86 -14.75 11.04
C ARG A 11 -21.02 -15.20 12.50
N ARG A 12 -19.91 -15.32 13.23
CA ARG A 12 -19.96 -15.70 14.66
C ARG A 12 -20.62 -14.63 15.51
N PHE A 13 -20.34 -13.36 15.23
CA PHE A 13 -20.99 -12.23 15.87
C PHE A 13 -22.49 -12.26 15.59
N ASP A 14 -22.89 -12.35 14.32
CA ASP A 14 -24.30 -12.36 13.91
C ASP A 14 -25.07 -13.49 14.62
N ASN A 15 -24.48 -14.70 14.68
CA ASN A 15 -25.07 -15.84 15.40
C ASN A 15 -25.17 -15.59 16.92
N ALA A 16 -24.16 -14.98 17.54
CA ALA A 16 -24.15 -14.71 18.98
C ALA A 16 -25.16 -13.62 19.39
N PHE A 17 -25.43 -12.67 18.49
CA PHE A 17 -26.31 -11.51 18.75
C PHE A 17 -27.67 -11.62 18.05
N GLY A 18 -27.99 -12.75 17.41
CA GLY A 18 -29.28 -12.99 16.76
C GLY A 18 -29.53 -12.09 15.53
N VAL A 19 -28.46 -11.62 14.88
CA VAL A 19 -28.57 -10.81 13.66
C VAL A 19 -28.84 -11.73 12.47
N SER A 20 -30.02 -11.64 11.87
CA SER A 20 -30.31 -12.36 10.63
C SER A 20 -29.83 -11.57 9.42
N ARG A 21 -28.93 -12.17 8.65
CA ARG A 21 -28.57 -11.74 7.29
C ARG A 21 -28.76 -12.91 6.35
N THR A 22 -29.28 -12.62 5.17
CA THR A 22 -29.38 -13.58 4.08
C THR A 22 -27.99 -13.93 3.55
N GLU A 23 -27.86 -15.09 2.91
CA GLU A 23 -26.59 -15.48 2.28
C GLU A 23 -26.23 -14.53 1.12
N THR A 24 -27.23 -13.98 0.43
CA THR A 24 -27.04 -12.98 -0.62
C THR A 24 -26.38 -11.70 -0.07
N GLU A 25 -26.90 -11.15 1.02
CA GLU A 25 -26.31 -9.96 1.67
C GLU A 25 -24.87 -10.21 2.14
N ARG A 26 -24.58 -11.41 2.64
CA ARG A 26 -23.22 -11.82 3.03
C ARG A 26 -22.29 -11.86 1.82
N ASN A 27 -22.73 -12.47 0.73
CA ASN A 27 -21.95 -12.57 -0.50
C ASN A 27 -21.69 -11.19 -1.13
N GLU A 28 -22.68 -10.30 -1.13
CA GLU A 28 -22.52 -8.93 -1.61
C GLU A 28 -21.48 -8.16 -0.79
N ARG A 29 -21.56 -8.22 0.54
CA ARG A 29 -20.56 -7.58 1.43
C ARG A 29 -19.16 -8.16 1.23
N LEU A 30 -19.05 -9.49 1.14
CA LEU A 30 -17.77 -10.15 0.91
C LEU A 30 -17.18 -9.74 -0.45
N SER A 31 -18.01 -9.65 -1.49
CA SER A 31 -17.61 -9.20 -2.83
C SER A 31 -17.12 -7.75 -2.82
N GLN A 32 -17.88 -6.84 -2.21
CA GLN A 32 -17.48 -5.42 -2.06
C GLN A 32 -16.15 -5.29 -1.32
N ARG A 33 -15.97 -6.07 -0.25
CA ARG A 33 -14.75 -6.07 0.57
C ARG A 33 -13.55 -6.61 -0.21
N ASN A 34 -13.73 -7.66 -1.03
CA ASN A 34 -12.68 -8.14 -1.94
C ASN A 34 -12.27 -7.07 -2.96
N GLN A 35 -13.23 -6.39 -3.59
CA GLN A 35 -12.96 -5.30 -4.54
C GLN A 35 -12.22 -4.12 -3.91
N GLN A 36 -12.50 -3.81 -2.64
CA GLN A 36 -11.75 -2.79 -1.89
C GLN A 36 -10.31 -3.24 -1.62
N PHE A 37 -10.11 -4.49 -1.22
CA PHE A 37 -8.77 -5.03 -1.01
C PHE A 37 -7.96 -5.11 -2.30
N GLU A 38 -8.56 -5.50 -3.42
CA GLU A 38 -7.89 -5.51 -4.73
C GLU A 38 -7.41 -4.11 -5.12
N ARG A 39 -8.25 -3.08 -4.94
CA ARG A 39 -7.86 -1.69 -5.20
C ARG A 39 -6.73 -1.22 -4.29
N ALA A 40 -6.82 -1.52 -2.99
CA ALA A 40 -5.77 -1.15 -2.04
C ALA A 40 -4.43 -1.85 -2.35
N LEU A 41 -4.46 -3.10 -2.82
CA LEU A 41 -3.26 -3.82 -3.24
C LEU A 41 -2.67 -3.25 -4.53
N ALA A 42 -3.50 -2.83 -5.48
CA ALA A 42 -3.05 -2.17 -6.70
C ALA A 42 -2.35 -0.83 -6.38
N GLU A 43 -2.97 0.01 -5.56
CA GLU A 43 -2.40 1.29 -5.12
C GLU A 43 -1.08 1.10 -4.36
N LEU A 44 -1.01 0.09 -3.48
CA LEU A 44 0.23 -0.25 -2.79
C LEU A 44 1.32 -0.70 -3.77
N GLY A 45 0.96 -1.51 -4.78
CA GLY A 45 1.88 -1.95 -5.83
C GLY A 45 2.42 -0.79 -6.66
N GLU A 46 1.57 0.17 -7.04
CA GLU A 46 1.98 1.40 -7.73
C GLU A 46 2.94 2.23 -6.86
N GLY A 47 2.66 2.38 -5.56
CA GLY A 47 3.54 3.08 -4.62
C GLY A 47 4.94 2.48 -4.53
N PHE A 48 5.05 1.14 -4.48
CA PHE A 48 6.36 0.46 -4.50
C PHE A 48 7.10 0.64 -5.82
N ALA A 49 6.40 0.57 -6.95
CA ALA A 49 7.02 0.80 -8.26
C ALA A 49 7.56 2.24 -8.40
N LEU A 50 6.84 3.23 -7.87
CA LEU A 50 7.30 4.62 -7.83
C LEU A 50 8.53 4.80 -6.94
N ASP A 51 8.58 4.18 -5.75
CA ASP A 51 9.74 4.26 -4.86
C ASP A 51 11.01 3.69 -5.52
N ASP A 52 10.87 2.56 -6.23
CA ASP A 52 11.99 1.96 -6.96
C ASP A 52 12.49 2.88 -8.10
N GLN A 53 11.59 3.54 -8.82
CA GLN A 53 11.96 4.52 -9.84
C GLN A 53 12.69 5.72 -9.23
N ILE A 54 12.17 6.28 -8.14
CA ILE A 54 12.80 7.40 -7.43
C ILE A 54 14.20 7.03 -6.94
N ARG A 55 14.39 5.81 -6.41
CA ARG A 55 15.72 5.33 -6.00
C ARG A 55 16.67 5.22 -7.17
N GLN A 56 16.23 4.68 -8.30
CA GLN A 56 17.07 4.59 -9.50
C GLN A 56 17.49 5.97 -10.02
N GLU A 57 16.56 6.92 -10.11
CA GLU A 57 16.85 8.28 -10.54
C GLU A 57 17.79 8.99 -9.56
N ARG A 58 17.57 8.85 -8.26
CA ARG A 58 18.46 9.38 -7.22
C ARG A 58 19.88 8.83 -7.37
N ASP A 59 20.03 7.51 -7.47
CA ASP A 59 21.35 6.86 -7.59
C ASP A 59 22.08 7.26 -8.88
N TYR A 60 21.34 7.49 -9.95
CA TYR A 60 21.88 8.04 -11.20
C TYR A 60 22.42 9.46 -11.01
N PHE A 61 21.64 10.36 -10.41
CA PHE A 61 22.07 11.74 -10.16
C PHE A 61 23.22 11.84 -9.16
N GLU A 62 23.20 11.05 -8.08
CA GLU A 62 24.30 10.99 -7.13
C GLU A 62 25.62 10.59 -7.81
N ARG A 63 25.57 9.62 -8.72
CA ARG A 63 26.74 9.20 -9.49
C ARG A 63 27.23 10.31 -10.41
N LEU A 64 26.33 10.94 -11.15
CA LEU A 64 26.66 12.05 -12.05
C LEU A 64 27.32 13.21 -11.29
N LEU A 65 26.81 13.56 -10.11
CA LEU A 65 27.40 14.61 -9.26
C LEU A 65 28.81 14.24 -8.82
N ARG A 66 29.01 13.00 -8.34
CA ARG A 66 30.34 12.51 -7.94
C ARG A 66 31.32 12.46 -9.11
N GLU A 67 30.88 12.04 -10.29
CA GLU A 67 31.70 12.03 -11.52
C GLU A 67 32.17 13.45 -11.89
N ASN A 68 31.37 14.47 -11.58
CA ASN A 68 31.73 15.88 -11.76
C ASN A 68 32.47 16.49 -10.55
N GLY A 69 32.87 15.67 -9.57
CA GLY A 69 33.63 16.10 -8.39
C GLY A 69 32.81 16.85 -7.33
N ILE A 70 31.48 16.83 -7.43
CA ILE A 70 30.57 17.44 -6.46
C ILE A 70 30.18 16.38 -5.42
N ASP A 71 30.25 16.72 -4.13
CA ASP A 71 29.70 15.86 -3.08
C ASP A 71 28.17 16.04 -2.99
N PRO A 72 27.35 15.05 -3.37
CA PRO A 72 25.89 15.18 -3.36
C PRO A 72 25.30 15.39 -1.96
N TRP A 73 26.06 15.12 -0.91
CA TRP A 73 25.64 15.28 0.49
C TRP A 73 26.37 16.41 1.20
N GLY A 74 27.20 17.16 0.47
CA GLY A 74 27.88 18.33 1.01
C GLY A 74 26.85 19.39 1.39
N LEU A 75 26.93 19.91 2.62
CA LEU A 75 26.18 21.10 2.99
C LEU A 75 26.78 22.29 2.22
N PRO A 76 25.96 23.26 1.76
CA PRO A 76 26.49 24.47 1.16
C PRO A 76 27.45 25.11 2.17
N GLU A 77 28.68 25.40 1.73
CA GLU A 77 29.61 26.16 2.55
C GLU A 77 28.95 27.50 2.82
N ASN A 78 28.71 27.80 4.10
CA ASN A 78 28.22 29.10 4.51
C ASN A 78 29.25 30.13 4.02
N GLU A 79 28.87 30.94 3.05
CA GLU A 79 29.61 32.14 2.66
C GLU A 79 29.53 33.13 3.84
N GLU A 80 30.47 33.06 4.77
CA GLU A 80 30.80 34.16 5.71
C GLU A 80 31.84 35.11 5.09
#